data_AF-A0A2V9CQK1-F1
#
_entry.id   AF-A0A2V9CQK1-F1
#
_cell.length_a   1.000
_cell.length_b   1.000
_cell.length_c   1.000
_cell.angle_alpha   90.00
_cell.angle_beta   90.00
_cell.angle_gamma   90.00
#
_symmetry.space_group_name_H-M   'P 1'
#
loop_
_entity.id
_entity.type
_entity.pdbx_description
1 polymer ?
#
loop_
_entity_poly.entity_id
_entity_poly.type
_entity_poly.pdbx_seq_one_letter_code
_entity_poly.pdbx_strand_id
1 'polypeptide(L)' 'MLQALQSEIRRHTFDTFVDQPPSIAQGGNGAVTPGCPACQKRLNTMAQFSDHLADDVLPVLIDRLFTRAGDIRQI' A
#
# COMPACT_ATOMS: atom_id res chain seq x y z
N MET A 1 6.42 -4.26 18.25
CA MET A 1 5.16 -3.84 17.59
C MET A 1 5.31 -2.56 16.79
N LEU A 2 5.69 -1.43 17.40
CA LEU A 2 5.84 -0.15 16.68
C LEU A 2 6.78 -0.25 15.47
N GLN A 3 7.90 -0.96 15.59
CA GLN A 3 8.82 -1.17 14.47
C GLN A 3 8.16 -1.88 13.29
N ALA A 4 7.31 -2.89 13.53
CA ALA A 4 6.61 -3.59 12.46
C ALA A 4 5.62 -2.67 11.73
N LEU A 5 4.89 -1.83 12.48
CA LEU A 5 4.00 -0.82 11.90
C LEU A 5 4.79 0.20 11.07
N GLN A 6 5.88 0.74 11.61
CA GLN A 6 6.75 1.69 10.91
C GLN A 6 7.38 1.08 9.66
N SER A 7 7.81 -0.18 9.72
CA SER A 7 8.38 -0.89 8.58
C SER A 7 7.34 -1.09 7.48
N GLU A 8 6.09 -1.41 7.81
CA GLU A 8 5.07 -1.54 6.78
C GLU A 8 4.69 -0.18 6.18
N ILE A 9 4.42 0.85 7.00
CA ILE A 9 4.05 2.18 6.47
C ILE A 9 5.11 2.67 5.47
N ARG A 10 6.40 2.43 5.74
CA ARG A 10 7.51 2.79 4.83
C ARG A 10 7.56 2.00 3.52
N ARG A 11 6.86 0.86 3.41
CA ARG A 11 6.73 0.13 2.14
C ARG A 11 5.75 0.80 1.19
N HIS A 12 4.85 1.63 1.72
CA HIS A 12 3.91 2.39 0.93
C HIS A 12 4.55 3.74 0.59
N THR A 13 4.64 4.03 -0.69
CA THR A 13 5.17 5.30 -1.21
C THR A 13 4.17 5.90 -2.18
N PHE A 14 4.19 7.21 -2.29
CA PHE A 14 3.51 7.91 -3.37
C PHE A 14 4.48 8.08 -4.53
N ASP A 15 4.41 7.16 -5.49
CA ASP A 15 5.32 7.07 -6.64
C ASP A 15 4.51 6.66 -7.88
N THR A 16 5.16 6.09 -8.89
CA THR A 16 4.55 5.63 -10.11
C THR A 16 4.71 4.12 -10.27
N PHE A 17 3.73 3.49 -10.91
CA PHE A 17 3.81 2.08 -11.28
C PHE A 17 3.18 1.87 -12.65
N VAL A 18 3.58 0.80 -13.34
CA VAL A 18 2.96 0.41 -14.61
C VAL A 18 1.66 -0.32 -14.30
N ASP A 19 0.54 0.24 -14.75
CA ASP A 19 -0.76 -0.38 -14.56
C ASP A 19 -0.96 -1.56 -15.52
N GLN A 20 -1.54 -2.66 -15.03
CA GLN A 20 -1.75 -3.87 -15.82
C GLN A 20 -3.24 -4.13 -16.12
N PRO A 21 -3.58 -4.59 -17.35
CA PRO A 21 -2.66 -4.85 -18.45
C PRO A 21 -2.09 -3.54 -19.02
N PRO A 22 -0.82 -3.53 -19.46
CA PRO A 22 -0.23 -2.36 -20.08
C PRO A 22 -1.11 -1.94 -21.24
N SER A 23 -1.53 -0.68 -21.29
CA SER A 23 -2.35 -0.19 -22.41
C SER A 23 -1.53 -0.30 -23.70
N ILE A 24 -1.79 -1.35 -24.49
CA ILE A 24 -1.01 -1.74 -25.68
C ILE A 24 -1.29 -0.81 -26.88
N ALA A 25 -2.19 0.16 -26.74
CA ALA A 25 -2.85 0.83 -27.87
C ALA A 25 -1.90 1.57 -28.83
N GLN A 26 -0.64 1.82 -28.47
CA GLN A 26 0.32 2.54 -29.32
C GLN A 26 1.78 2.07 -29.17
N GLY A 27 2.03 0.78 -28.89
CA GLY A 27 3.41 0.25 -28.83
C GLY A 27 4.29 0.84 -27.71
N GLY A 28 3.66 1.46 -26.70
CA GLY A 28 4.34 2.03 -25.53
C GLY A 28 4.47 1.04 -24.40
N ASN A 29 5.60 1.08 -23.69
CA ASN A 29 5.74 0.46 -22.36
C ASN A 29 4.59 0.99 -21.48
N GLY A 30 3.85 0.10 -20.82
CA GLY A 30 2.51 0.36 -20.29
C GLY A 30 2.31 1.67 -19.52
N ALA A 31 1.08 2.17 -19.50
CA ALA A 31 0.72 3.44 -18.88
C ALA A 31 1.25 3.55 -17.44
N VAL A 32 2.25 4.43 -17.26
CA VAL A 32 2.82 4.78 -15.96
C VAL A 32 1.78 5.63 -15.23
N THR A 33 1.32 5.13 -14.08
CA THR A 33 0.26 5.75 -13.30
C THR A 33 0.80 6.15 -11.92
N PRO A 34 0.52 7.39 -11.44
CA PRO A 34 0.84 7.77 -10.08
C PRO A 34 -0.03 7.00 -9.07
N GLY A 35 0.56 6.69 -7.92
CA GLY A 35 -0.15 6.02 -6.83
C GLY A 35 0.76 5.29 -5.86
N CYS A 36 0.24 4.23 -5.25
CA CYS A 36 0.99 3.37 -4.34
C CYS A 36 1.42 2.09 -5.08
N PRO A 37 2.72 1.90 -5.41
CA PRO A 37 3.18 0.71 -6.11
C PRO A 37 2.99 -0.58 -5.31
N ALA A 38 3.13 -0.52 -3.98
CA ALA A 38 2.95 -1.67 -3.10
C ALA A 38 1.52 -2.21 -3.12
N CYS A 39 0.54 -1.33 -3.27
CA CYS A 39 -0.88 -1.66 -3.35
C CYS A 39 -1.43 -1.73 -4.78
N GLN A 40 -0.63 -1.30 -5.77
CA GLN A 40 -1.08 -1.02 -7.15
C GLN A 40 -2.35 -0.14 -7.18
N LYS A 41 -2.45 0.82 -6.25
CA LYS A 41 -3.61 1.71 -6.12
C LYS A 41 -3.29 3.04 -6.79
N ARG A 42 -4.09 3.41 -7.81
CA ARG A 42 -4.00 4.72 -8.46
C ARG A 42 -4.37 5.84 -7.48
N LEU A 43 -3.49 6.82 -7.33
CA LEU A 43 -3.71 8.00 -6.50
C LEU A 43 -3.08 9.20 -7.21
N ASN A 44 -3.76 10.34 -7.22
CA ASN A 44 -3.32 11.52 -7.96
C ASN A 44 -2.81 12.65 -7.05
N THR A 45 -3.05 12.55 -5.75
CA THR A 45 -2.63 13.59 -4.78
C THR A 45 -2.06 12.97 -3.50
N MET A 46 -1.24 13.75 -2.80
CA MET A 46 -0.73 13.36 -1.48
C MET A 46 -1.86 13.18 -0.46
N ALA A 47 -2.95 13.95 -0.57
CA ALA A 47 -4.12 13.79 0.29
C ALA A 47 -4.74 12.40 0.10
N GLN A 48 -4.95 11.97 -1.15
CA GLN A 48 -5.44 10.62 -1.45
C GLN A 48 -4.50 9.52 -0.97
N PHE A 49 -3.19 9.77 -0.96
CA PHE A 49 -2.22 8.85 -0.37
C PHE A 49 -2.31 8.77 1.15
N SER A 50 -2.47 9.90 1.84
CA SER A 50 -2.73 9.93 3.29
C SER A 50 -4.02 9.18 3.64
N ASP A 51 -5.10 9.42 2.89
CA ASP A 51 -6.37 8.73 3.06
C ASP A 51 -6.20 7.21 2.82
N HIS A 52 -5.46 6.82 1.78
CA HIS A 52 -5.13 5.42 1.53
C HIS A 52 -4.38 4.76 2.69
N LEU A 53 -3.40 5.44 3.28
CA LEU A 53 -2.70 4.92 4.46
C LEU A 53 -3.65 4.76 5.64
N ALA A 54 -4.52 5.74 5.89
CA ALA A 54 -5.43 5.77 7.03
C ALA A 54 -6.56 4.74 6.93
N ASP A 55 -7.17 4.63 5.75
CA ASP A 55 -8.41 3.88 5.55
C ASP A 55 -8.18 2.44 5.07
N ASP A 56 -7.11 2.19 4.31
CA ASP A 56 -6.82 0.86 3.76
C ASP A 56 -5.68 0.15 4.49
N VAL A 57 -4.56 0.83 4.72
CA VAL A 57 -3.30 0.19 5.18
C VAL A 57 -3.26 0.01 6.69
N LEU A 58 -3.46 1.10 7.45
CA LEU A 58 -3.36 1.07 8.91
C LEU A 58 -4.33 0.07 9.57
N PRO A 59 -5.62 -0.02 9.19
CA PRO A 59 -6.56 -0.92 9.83
C PRO A 59 -6.15 -2.39 9.68
N VAL A 60 -5.73 -2.78 8.46
CA VAL A 60 -5.27 -4.15 8.16
C VAL A 60 -4.00 -4.49 8.95
N LEU A 61 -3.08 -3.53 9.13
CA LEU A 61 -1.87 -3.76 9.89
C LEU A 61 -2.12 -3.88 11.39
N ILE A 62 -2.97 -3.01 11.92
CA ILE A 62 -3.40 -3.04 13.31
C ILE A 62 -4.04 -4.40 13.59
N ASP A 63 -5.01 -4.82 12.78
CA ASP A 63 -5.69 -6.11 12.93
C ASP A 63 -4.70 -7.30 12.93
N ARG A 64 -3.76 -7.34 11.97
CA ARG A 64 -2.70 -8.36 11.92
C ARG A 64 -1.79 -8.36 13.14
N LEU A 65 -1.44 -7.18 13.66
CA LEU A 65 -0.58 -7.06 14.84
C LEU A 65 -1.29 -7.49 16.11
N PHE A 66 -2.57 -7.14 16.28
CA PHE A 66 -3.36 -7.54 17.44
C PHE A 66 -3.74 -9.02 17.42
N THR A 67 -4.02 -9.59 16.24
CA THR A 67 -4.26 -11.03 16.08
C THR A 67 -3.02 -11.84 16.47
N ARG A 68 -1.84 -11.48 15.92
CA ARG A 68 -0.57 -12.14 16.28
C ARG A 68 -0.20 -11.99 17.75
N ALA A 69 -0.65 -10.93 18.41
CA ALA A 69 -0.41 -10.72 19.84
C ALA A 69 -1.32 -11.60 20.71
N GLY A 70 -2.51 -11.96 20.22
CA GLY A 70 -3.38 -12.96 20.83
C GLY A 70 -2.76 -14.34 20.83
N ASP A 71 -2.11 -14.71 19.72
CA ASP A 71 -1.45 -16.01 19.55
C ASP A 71 -0.23 -16.20 20.48
N ILE A 72 0.51 -15.12 20.77
CA ILE A 72 1.67 -15.15 21.68
C ILE A 72 1.24 -15.31 23.15
N ARG A 73 0.00 -15.01 23.50
CA ARG A 73 -0.50 -14.99 24.89
C ARG A 73 -1.16 -16.30 25.34
N GLN A 74 -1.16 -17.34 24.52
CA GLN A 74 -1.76 -18.65 24.84
C GLN A 74 -0.73 -19.78 25.05
N ILE A 75 0.55 -19.47 25.27
CA ILE A 75 1.61 -20.46 25.55
C ILE A 75 2.23 -20.16 26.92
#